data_AF-A0A7X8QWG7-F1
#
_entry.id   AF-A0A7X8QWG7-F1
#
_cell.length_a   1.000
_cell.length_b   1.000
_cell.length_c   1.000
_cell.angle_alpha   90.00
_cell.angle_beta   90.00
_cell.angle_gamma   90.00
#
_symmetry.space_group_name_H-M   'P 1'
#
loop_
_entity.id
_entity.type
_entity.pdbx_description
1 polymer ?
#
loop_
_entity_poly.entity_id
_entity_poly.type
_entity_poly.pdbx_seq_one_letter_code
_entity_poly.pdbx_strand_id
1 'polypeptide(L)'
;MIDYSFEIVKAEQIKGRKIAKTKDYEVKVLVRKDGKTIFDEVVNVRKNIQGIFPETDLINKKIKSASTKKELLDQIKAFIKKAR
;
A
#
# COMPACT_ATOMS: atom_id res chain seq x y z
N MET A 1 -1.64 19.97 -7.37
CA MET A 1 -2.12 18.64 -7.82
C MET A 1 -1.45 17.57 -6.96
N ILE A 2 -2.15 16.49 -6.59
CA ILE A 2 -1.54 15.38 -5.84
C ILE A 2 -1.34 14.22 -6.81
N ASP A 3 -0.09 13.81 -6.97
CA ASP A 3 0.32 12.70 -7.82
C ASP A 3 0.63 11.50 -6.93
N TYR A 4 0.02 10.36 -7.26
CA TYR A 4 0.23 9.09 -6.60
C TYR A 4 0.92 8.12 -7.56
N SER A 5 2.03 7.54 -7.14
CA SER A 5 2.74 6.50 -7.87
C SER A 5 2.96 5.29 -6.97
N PHE A 6 2.71 4.10 -7.53
CA PHE A 6 2.75 2.83 -6.81
C PHE A 6 3.58 1.84 -7.60
N GLU A 7 4.54 1.20 -6.94
CA GLU A 7 5.40 0.18 -7.54
C GLU A 7 5.49 -1.02 -6.61
N ILE A 8 5.31 -2.23 -7.14
CA ILE A 8 5.51 -3.45 -6.34
C ILE A 8 7.00 -3.77 -6.35
N VAL A 9 7.64 -3.62 -5.20
CA VAL A 9 9.05 -3.93 -5.00
C VAL A 9 9.23 -5.44 -4.81
N LYS A 10 8.34 -6.05 -4.02
CA LYS A 10 8.39 -7.48 -3.71
C LYS A 10 7.00 -8.05 -3.52
N ALA A 11 6.83 -9.31 -3.86
CA ALA A 11 5.62 -10.07 -3.56
C ALA A 11 6.03 -11.44 -3.03
N GLU A 12 5.80 -11.69 -1.75
CA GLU A 12 6.10 -12.97 -1.09
C GLU A 12 4.82 -13.69 -0.72
N GLN A 13 4.69 -14.92 -1.21
CA GLN A 13 3.60 -15.80 -0.80
C GLN A 13 3.97 -16.44 0.53
N ILE A 14 3.17 -16.19 1.58
CA ILE A 14 3.38 -16.83 2.87
C ILE A 14 3.07 -18.31 2.73
N LYS A 15 4.07 -19.17 2.96
CA LYS A 15 3.90 -20.62 2.95
C LYS A 15 3.62 -21.10 4.38
N GLY A 16 2.40 -21.60 4.60
CA GLY A 16 2.00 -22.24 5.85
C GLY A 16 0.69 -23.01 5.69
N ARG A 17 0.61 -24.22 6.26
CA ARG A 17 -0.56 -25.13 6.13
C ARG A 17 -1.91 -24.51 6.54
N LYS A 18 -1.91 -23.50 7.42
CA LYS A 18 -3.12 -22.77 7.88
C LYS A 18 -3.37 -21.42 7.19
N ILE A 19 -2.46 -20.97 6.30
CA ILE A 19 -2.47 -19.62 5.72
C ILE A 19 -2.41 -19.65 4.18
N ALA A 20 -2.83 -20.76 3.60
CA ALA A 20 -2.86 -20.94 2.15
C ALA A 20 -3.63 -19.80 1.50
N LYS A 21 -2.98 -19.10 0.55
CA LYS A 21 -3.46 -17.94 -0.23
C LYS A 21 -3.20 -16.54 0.38
N THR A 22 -2.40 -16.42 1.44
CA THR A 22 -1.89 -15.10 1.85
C THR A 22 -0.64 -14.72 1.07
N LYS A 23 -0.65 -13.52 0.47
CA LYS A 23 0.50 -12.88 -0.18
C LYS A 23 0.79 -11.56 0.53
N ASP A 24 2.03 -11.35 0.94
CA ASP A 24 2.52 -10.05 1.37
C ASP A 24 3.17 -9.34 0.18
N TYR A 25 2.81 -8.08 -0.03
CA TYR A 25 3.35 -7.23 -1.08
C TYR A 25 4.09 -6.07 -0.43
N GLU A 26 5.33 -5.85 -0.84
CA GLU A 26 6.06 -4.62 -0.54
C GLU A 26 5.76 -3.64 -1.68
N VAL A 27 5.00 -2.58 -1.38
CA VAL A 27 4.62 -1.56 -2.37
C VAL A 27 5.36 -0.27 -2.05
N LYS A 28 6.22 0.18 -2.94
CA LYS A 28 6.78 1.54 -2.87
C LYS A 28 5.69 2.52 -3.26
N VAL A 29 5.40 3.44 -2.35
CA VAL A 29 4.37 4.45 -2.50
C VAL A 29 5.05 5.81 -2.54
N LEU A 30 4.90 6.50 -3.66
CA LEU A 30 5.41 7.84 -3.87
C LEU A 30 4.22 8.80 -4.03
N VAL A 31 4.11 9.76 -3.12
CA VAL A 31 3.11 10.81 -3.14
C VAL A 31 3.81 12.14 -3.30
N ARG A 32 3.47 12.86 -4.37
CA ARG A 32 3.94 14.21 -4.62
C ARG A 32 2.78 15.17 -4.53
N LYS A 33 2.97 16.28 -3.83
CA LYS A 33 2.02 17.38 -3.75
C LYS A 33 2.71 18.64 -4.21
N ASP A 34 2.20 19.24 -5.29
CA ASP A 34 2.72 20.48 -5.87
C ASP A 34 4.23 20.41 -6.17
N GLY A 35 4.65 19.28 -6.76
CA GLY A 35 6.05 19.00 -7.13
C GLY A 35 6.95 18.54 -5.97
N LYS A 36 6.48 18.60 -4.72
CA LYS A 36 7.24 18.14 -3.54
C LYS A 36 6.83 16.73 -3.14
N THR A 37 7.81 15.85 -2.96
CA THR A 37 7.59 14.53 -2.38
C THR A 37 7.19 14.68 -0.92
N ILE A 38 5.96 14.29 -0.60
CA ILE A 38 5.43 14.29 0.77
C ILE A 38 5.46 12.89 1.40
N PHE A 39 5.56 11.86 0.56
CA PHE A 39 5.63 10.47 0.99
C PHE A 39 6.43 9.69 -0.04
N ASP A 40 7.48 8.99 0.39
CA ASP A 40 8.27 8.07 -0.42
C ASP A 40 8.73 6.97 0.52
N GLU A 41 7.90 5.95 0.66
CA GLU A 41 8.14 4.84 1.59
C GLU A 41 7.64 3.53 0.99
N VAL A 42 8.21 2.44 1.46
CA VAL A 42 7.70 1.10 1.17
C VAL A 42 6.64 0.74 2.21
N VAL A 43 5.46 0.37 1.73
CA VAL A 43 4.31 -0.03 2.53
C VAL A 43 4.05 -1.51 2.30
N ASN A 44 3.99 -2.26 3.38
CA ASN A 44 3.58 -3.67 3.33
C ASN A 44 2.07 -3.77 3.14
N VAL A 45 1.64 -4.61 2.21
CA VAL A 45 0.24 -4.85 1.91
C VAL A 45 -0.02 -6.34 1.92
N ARG A 46 -0.79 -6.80 2.91
CA ARG A 46 -1.19 -8.18 3.04
C ARG A 46 -2.48 -8.44 2.28
N LYS A 47 -2.46 -9.39 1.35
CA LYS A 47 -3.64 -9.85 0.62
C LYS A 47 -3.95 -11.28 1.03
N ASN A 48 -5.15 -11.52 1.53
CA ASN A 48 -5.64 -12.86 1.89
C ASN A 48 -7.08 -13.05 1.39
N ILE A 49 -7.72 -14.16 1.77
CA ILE A 49 -9.11 -14.47 1.39
C ILE A 49 -10.10 -13.43 1.94
N GLN A 50 -9.80 -12.82 3.09
CA GLN A 50 -10.67 -11.84 3.75
C GLN A 50 -10.57 -10.45 3.11
N GLY A 51 -9.45 -10.11 2.45
CA GLY A 51 -9.30 -8.82 1.78
C GLY A 51 -7.85 -8.38 1.58
N ILE A 52 -7.69 -7.06 1.42
CA ILE A 52 -6.41 -6.38 1.22
C ILE A 52 -6.19 -5.42 2.39
N PHE A 53 -5.08 -5.61 3.10
CA PHE A 53 -4.73 -4.93 4.34
C PHE A 53 -3.37 -4.25 4.17
N PRO A 54 -3.35 -2.97 3.74
CA PRO A 54 -2.13 -2.16 3.76
C PRO A 54 -1.75 -1.75 5.18
N GLU A 55 -0.45 -1.70 5.45
CA GLU A 55 0.12 -1.22 6.68
C GLU A 55 -0.05 0.30 6.79
N THR A 56 -0.74 0.76 7.84
CA THR A 56 -1.12 2.17 7.99
C THR A 56 -0.17 2.96 8.89
N ASP A 57 0.79 2.33 9.58
CA ASP A 57 1.59 3.00 10.61
C ASP A 57 2.44 4.15 10.03
N LEU A 58 3.20 3.86 8.96
CA LEU A 58 4.00 4.86 8.24
C LEU A 58 3.14 5.96 7.61
N ILE A 59 2.02 5.58 7.00
CA ILE A 59 1.06 6.50 6.40
C ILE A 59 0.49 7.44 7.47
N ASN A 60 0.17 6.90 8.64
CA ASN A 60 -0.39 7.65 9.75
C ASN A 60 0.59 8.64 10.37
N LYS A 61 1.88 8.29 10.41
CA LYS A 61 2.95 9.16 10.92
C LYS A 61 3.29 10.30 9.97
N LYS A 62 3.40 10.03 8.66
CA LYS A 62 3.86 11.04 7.67
C LYS A 62 2.73 11.89 7.10
N ILE A 63 1.58 11.29 6.81
CA ILE A 63 0.43 12.02 6.26
C ILE A 63 -0.41 12.49 7.43
N LYS A 64 -0.61 13.80 7.62
CA LYS A 64 -1.51 14.32 8.67
C LYS A 64 -2.96 14.47 8.21
N SER A 65 -3.16 14.66 6.91
CA SER A 65 -4.48 14.83 6.30
C SER A 65 -5.27 13.52 6.27
N ALA A 66 -6.40 13.46 6.98
CA ALA A 66 -7.26 12.29 7.01
C ALA A 66 -7.83 11.94 5.62
N SER A 67 -8.15 12.94 4.80
CA SER A 67 -8.65 12.74 3.43
C SER A 67 -7.61 12.06 2.56
N THR A 68 -6.37 12.56 2.60
CA THR A 68 -5.26 12.01 1.81
C THR A 68 -4.90 10.59 2.24
N LYS A 69 -4.98 10.29 3.55
CA LYS A 69 -4.81 8.91 4.05
C LYS A 69 -5.84 7.97 3.44
N LYS A 70 -7.11 8.36 3.48
CA LYS A 70 -8.22 7.54 2.96
C LYS A 70 -8.03 7.28 1.47
N GLU A 71 -7.76 8.33 0.70
CA GLU A 71 -7.47 8.21 -0.74
C GLU A 71 -6.27 7.30 -1.02
N LEU A 72 -5.16 7.45 -0.29
CA LEU A 72 -3.97 6.62 -0.46
C LEU A 72 -4.28 5.14 -0.22
N LEU A 73 -5.02 4.84 0.86
CA LEU A 73 -5.37 3.46 1.22
C LEU A 73 -6.31 2.83 0.18
N ASP A 74 -7.28 3.59 -0.32
CA ASP A 74 -8.16 3.12 -1.40
C ASP A 74 -7.39 2.87 -2.70
N GLN A 75 -6.45 3.76 -3.05
CA GLN A 75 -5.59 3.59 -4.22
C GLN A 75 -4.66 2.37 -4.09
N ILE A 76 -4.02 2.18 -2.92
CA ILE A 76 -3.18 1.00 -2.65
C ILE A 76 -3.99 -0.29 -2.77
N LYS A 77 -5.20 -0.33 -2.20
CA LYS A 77 -6.10 -1.48 -2.31
C LYS A 77 -6.49 -1.74 -3.76
N ALA A 78 -6.83 -0.71 -4.52
CA ALA A 78 -7.17 -0.83 -5.94
C ALA A 78 -5.98 -1.35 -6.77
N PHE A 79 -4.77 -0.87 -6.47
CA PHE A 79 -3.53 -1.30 -7.12
C PHE A 79 -3.23 -2.78 -6.84
N ILE A 80 -3.23 -3.21 -5.58
CA ILE A 80 -3.01 -4.62 -5.19
C ILE A 80 -4.16 -5.54 -5.62
N LYS A 81 -5.38 -5.01 -5.80
CA LYS A 81 -6.49 -5.76 -6.41
C LYS A 81 -6.21 -6.07 -7.88
N LYS A 82 -5.63 -5.12 -8.63
CA LYS A 82 -5.21 -5.30 -10.03
C LYS A 82 -3.97 -6.16 -10.18
N ALA A 83 -3.06 -6.13 -9.21
CA ALA A 83 -1.91 -7.04 -9.14
C ALA A 83 -2.39 -8.48 -8.88
N ARG A 84 -2.40 -9.32 -9.92
CA ARG A 84 -2.92 -10.70 -9.89
C ARG A 84 -1.80 -11.70 -9.67
#